data_AF-X0TLA7-F1
#
_entry.id   AF-X0TLA7-F1
#
_cell.length_a   1.000
_cell.length_b   1.000
_cell.length_c   1.000
_cell.angle_alpha   90.00
_cell.angle_beta   90.00
_cell.angle_gamma   90.00
#
_symmetry.space_group_name_H-M   'P 1'
#
loop_
_entity.id
_entity.type
_entity.pdbx_description
1 polymer ?
#
loop_
_entity_poly.entity_id
_entity_poly.type
_entity_poly.pdbx_seq_one_letter_code
_entity_poly.pdbx_strand_id
1 'polypeptide(L)'
;AVTETVRQLLLERMQEHAALTDVTTLHPDDDDTPDGPWVNLFLYRVTENAALKNQDLPGRGGPLSLGRPPLSLDLHYLITAMGLDSADTRGAQRVLGDAMVTLHDH
;
A
#
# COMPACT_ATOMS: atom_id res chain seq x y z
N ALA A 1 -6.87 -5.66 -5.54
CA ALA A 1 -7.29 -6.23 -4.25
C ALA A 1 -6.39 -5.70 -3.14
N VAL A 2 -5.15 -6.19 -2.96
CA VAL A 2 -4.26 -5.72 -1.87
C VAL A 2 -4.01 -4.21 -1.91
N THR A 3 -3.61 -3.66 -3.06
CA THR A 3 -3.41 -2.21 -3.20
C THR A 3 -4.64 -1.39 -2.82
N GLU A 4 -5.83 -1.87 -3.20
CA GLU A 4 -7.09 -1.18 -2.87
C GLU A 4 -7.37 -1.22 -1.37
N THR A 5 -7.11 -2.36 -0.72
CA THR A 5 -7.27 -2.50 0.74
C THR A 5 -6.31 -1.59 1.50
N VAL A 6 -5.04 -1.52 1.08
CA VAL A 6 -4.05 -0.62 1.71
C VAL A 6 -4.43 0.84 1.47
N ARG A 7 -4.87 1.19 0.26
CA ARG A 7 -5.36 2.54 -0.06
C ARG A 7 -6.56 2.92 0.82
N GLN A 8 -7.56 2.04 0.93
CA GLN A 8 -8.74 2.27 1.77
C GLN A 8 -8.38 2.40 3.25
N LEU A 9 -7.50 1.53 3.75
CA LEU A 9 -7.02 1.60 5.13
C LEU A 9 -6.40 2.97 5.44
N LEU A 10 -5.50 3.45 4.57
CA LEU A 10 -4.85 4.75 4.73
C LEU A 10 -5.87 5.89 4.66
N LEU A 11 -6.77 5.89 3.67
CA LEU A 11 -7.82 6.90 3.54
C LEU A 11 -8.68 6.98 4.80
N GLU A 12 -9.20 5.84 5.26
CA GLU A 12 -10.13 5.80 6.39
C GLU A 12 -9.47 6.24 7.70
N ARG A 13 -8.26 5.75 8.00
CA ARG A 13 -7.60 6.02 9.29
C ARG A 13 -6.91 7.37 9.35
N MET A 14 -6.38 7.86 8.24
CA MET A 14 -5.67 9.14 8.22
C MET A 14 -6.63 10.32 8.13
N GLN A 15 -7.81 10.19 7.53
CA GLN A 15 -8.83 11.25 7.57
C GLN A 15 -9.29 11.59 9.01
N GLU A 16 -9.15 10.66 9.96
CA GLU A 16 -9.48 10.89 11.37
C GLU A 16 -8.42 11.71 12.11
N HIS A 17 -7.15 11.65 11.68
CA HIS A 17 -6.00 12.18 12.42
C HIS A 17 -5.23 13.29 11.71
N ALA A 18 -5.31 13.34 10.38
CA ALA A 18 -4.59 14.26 9.51
C ALA A 18 -5.55 14.93 8.52
N ALA A 19 -5.24 16.14 8.09
CA ALA A 19 -5.91 16.82 6.98
C ALA A 19 -5.47 16.21 5.63
N LEU A 20 -5.54 14.89 5.49
CA LEU A 20 -5.22 14.17 4.27
C LEU A 20 -6.40 14.29 3.30
N THR A 21 -6.15 14.87 2.12
CA THR A 21 -7.15 14.99 1.06
C THR A 21 -7.39 13.65 0.38
N ASP A 22 -6.32 12.96 -0.03
CA ASP A 22 -6.44 11.72 -0.80
C ASP A 22 -5.22 10.78 -0.65
N VAL A 23 -5.42 9.52 -1.03
CA VAL A 23 -4.38 8.52 -1.25
C VAL A 23 -4.49 8.05 -2.69
N THR A 24 -3.43 8.28 -3.47
CA THR A 24 -3.39 7.89 -4.87
C THR A 24 -2.49 6.67 -5.08
N THR A 25 -2.63 6.03 -6.24
CA THR A 25 -1.80 4.89 -6.66
C THR A 25 -1.22 5.15 -8.04
N LEU A 26 -0.94 6.42 -8.32
CA LEU A 26 -0.52 6.91 -9.63
C LEU A 26 0.96 6.67 -9.87
N HIS A 27 1.36 6.71 -11.14
CA HIS A 27 2.78 6.73 -11.46
C HIS A 27 3.40 8.01 -10.87
N PRO A 28 4.63 7.98 -10.34
CA PRO A 28 5.25 9.17 -9.74
C PRO A 28 5.46 10.36 -10.68
N ASP A 29 5.27 10.15 -11.99
CA ASP A 29 5.42 11.15 -13.07
C ASP A 29 4.06 11.61 -13.63
N ASP A 30 2.95 11.20 -12.99
CA ASP A 30 1.62 11.66 -13.40
C ASP A 30 1.35 13.06 -12.83
N ASP A 31 0.84 13.95 -13.68
CA ASP A 31 0.48 15.33 -13.32
C ASP A 31 -0.89 15.46 -12.63
N ASP A 32 -1.62 14.35 -12.46
CA ASP A 32 -2.94 14.31 -11.83
C ASP A 32 -2.82 14.32 -10.29
N THR A 33 -2.38 15.47 -9.76
CA THR A 33 -2.11 15.64 -8.34
C THR A 33 -3.32 16.23 -7.60
N PRO A 34 -3.75 15.63 -6.47
CA PRO A 34 -4.78 16.20 -5.61
C PRO A 34 -4.43 17.59 -5.06
N ASP A 35 -5.46 18.41 -4.85
CA ASP A 35 -5.31 19.67 -4.14
C ASP A 35 -5.17 19.45 -2.62
N GLY A 36 -4.06 19.92 -2.04
CA GLY A 36 -3.76 19.82 -0.62
C GLY A 36 -2.91 18.59 -0.25
N PRO A 37 -2.83 18.19 1.03
CA PRO A 37 -1.94 17.11 1.46
C PRO A 37 -2.44 15.74 0.99
N TRP A 38 -1.58 14.94 0.35
CA TRP A 38 -1.93 13.60 -0.13
C TRP A 38 -0.76 12.63 0.02
N VAL A 39 -1.06 11.34 -0.11
CA VAL A 39 -0.06 10.26 -0.13
C VAL A 39 -0.15 9.52 -1.45
N ASN A 40 0.99 9.28 -2.11
CA ASN A 40 1.07 8.34 -3.23
C ASN A 40 1.59 6.98 -2.75
N LEU A 41 0.87 5.93 -3.13
CA LEU A 41 1.22 4.53 -2.90
C LEU A 41 1.59 3.86 -4.23
N PHE A 42 2.89 3.76 -4.52
CA PHE A 42 3.38 3.23 -5.80
C PHE A 42 3.94 1.81 -5.64
N LEU A 43 3.34 0.83 -6.33
CA LEU A 43 3.83 -0.56 -6.38
C LEU A 43 4.97 -0.67 -7.42
N TYR A 44 6.21 -0.56 -6.97
CA TYR A 44 7.36 -0.53 -7.87
C TYR A 44 7.94 -1.92 -8.18
N ARG A 45 7.66 -2.93 -7.35
CA ARG A 45 8.17 -4.29 -7.54
C ARG A 45 7.25 -5.35 -6.96
N VAL A 46 7.12 -6.45 -7.70
CA VAL A 46 6.45 -7.68 -7.28
C VAL A 46 7.46 -8.82 -7.40
N THR A 47 7.63 -9.59 -6.33
CA THR A 47 8.52 -10.78 -6.33
C THR A 47 7.78 -12.00 -5.81
N GLU A 48 8.13 -13.18 -6.31
CA GLU A 48 7.65 -14.43 -5.74
C GLU A 48 8.30 -14.65 -4.37
N ASN A 49 7.49 -15.00 -3.36
CA ASN A 49 8.00 -15.28 -2.02
C ASN A 49 8.59 -16.70 -1.97
N ALA A 50 9.92 -16.78 -1.90
CA ALA A 50 10.65 -18.06 -1.91
C ALA A 50 10.39 -18.95 -0.68
N ALA A 51 10.02 -18.36 0.46
CA ALA A 51 9.74 -19.09 1.69
C ALA A 51 8.33 -19.71 1.71
N LEU A 52 7.38 -19.08 1.02
CA LEU A 52 5.97 -19.49 1.00
C LEU A 52 5.62 -20.36 -0.22
N LYS A 53 6.32 -20.19 -1.36
CA LYS A 53 5.99 -20.92 -2.61
C LYS A 53 6.12 -22.45 -2.54
N ASN A 54 6.89 -22.95 -1.58
CA ASN A 54 7.12 -24.39 -1.39
C ASN A 54 6.33 -24.96 -0.19
N GLN A 55 5.41 -24.19 0.41
CA GLN A 55 4.60 -24.68 1.51
C GLN A 55 3.55 -25.67 1.02
N ASP A 56 3.40 -26.78 1.74
CA ASP A 56 2.34 -27.75 1.47
C ASP A 56 0.97 -27.09 1.62
N LEU A 57 0.08 -27.35 0.66
CA LEU A 57 -1.27 -26.79 0.63
C LEU A 57 -2.05 -27.12 1.93
N PRO A 58 -2.57 -26.12 2.65
CA PRO A 58 -3.54 -26.35 3.72
C PRO A 58 -4.88 -26.71 3.07
N GLY A 59 -5.05 -27.98 2.73
CA GLY A 59 -6.25 -28.48 2.08
C GLY A 59 -5.99 -29.83 1.41
N ARG A 60 -6.33 -30.91 2.12
CA ARG A 60 -6.41 -32.25 1.54
C ARG A 60 -7.51 -32.26 0.46
N GLY A 61 -7.12 -31.98 -0.78
CA GLY A 61 -7.85 -32.54 -1.92
C GLY A 61 -7.79 -34.07 -1.82
N GLY A 62 -8.87 -34.76 -2.20
CA GLY A 62 -8.86 -36.22 -2.30
C GLY A 62 -7.69 -36.70 -3.18
N PRO A 63 -7.28 -37.98 -3.10
CA PRO A 63 -6.02 -38.51 -3.64
C PRO A 63 -5.76 -38.29 -5.15
N LEU A 64 -6.74 -37.77 -5.91
CA LEU A 64 -6.66 -37.46 -7.34
C LEU A 64 -6.79 -35.96 -7.66
N SER A 65 -6.91 -35.09 -6.67
CA SER A 65 -7.00 -33.65 -6.87
C SER A 65 -5.60 -33.03 -6.80
N LEU A 66 -5.03 -32.71 -7.96
CA LEU A 66 -3.90 -31.79 -8.07
C LEU A 66 -4.41 -30.39 -7.70
N GLY A 67 -4.30 -30.02 -6.42
CA GLY A 67 -4.57 -28.67 -5.97
C GLY A 67 -3.69 -27.66 -6.71
N ARG A 68 -4.23 -26.47 -7.03
CA ARG A 68 -3.43 -25.38 -7.59
C ARG A 68 -2.70 -24.70 -6.43
N PRO A 69 -1.35 -24.74 -6.37
CA PRO A 69 -0.62 -24.11 -5.29
C PRO A 69 -0.90 -22.59 -5.28
N PRO A 70 -1.04 -21.97 -4.10
CA PRO A 70 -1.25 -20.53 -4.01
C PRO A 70 -0.03 -19.76 -4.54
N LEU A 71 -0.28 -18.70 -5.33
CA LEU A 71 0.77 -17.81 -5.79
C LEU A 71 1.19 -16.88 -4.64
N SER A 72 2.34 -17.18 -4.03
CA SER A 72 2.87 -16.40 -2.92
C SER A 72 3.73 -15.25 -3.45
N LEU A 73 3.33 -14.01 -3.16
CA LEU A 73 3.98 -12.80 -3.66
C LEU A 73 4.36 -11.87 -2.51
N ASP A 74 5.53 -11.24 -2.64
CA ASP A 74 5.91 -10.06 -1.89
C ASP A 74 5.69 -8.82 -2.76
N LEU A 75 4.92 -7.87 -2.25
CA LEU A 75 4.58 -6.61 -2.92
C LEU A 75 5.38 -5.48 -2.28
N HIS A 76 6.21 -4.81 -3.06
CA HIS A 76 7.09 -3.74 -2.58
C HIS A 76 6.53 -2.38 -3.00
N TYR A 77 6.10 -1.60 -2.02
CA TYR A 77 5.53 -0.28 -2.23
C TYR A 77 6.51 0.83 -1.87
N LEU A 78 6.45 1.93 -2.61
CA LEU A 78 7.06 3.20 -2.25
C LEU A 78 5.94 4.15 -1.82
N ILE A 79 6.09 4.72 -0.63
CA ILE A 79 5.15 5.70 -0.07
C ILE A 79 5.81 7.07 -0.16
N THR A 80 5.11 8.01 -0.77
CA THR A 80 5.54 9.42 -0.81
C THR A 80 4.39 10.28 -0.31
N ALA A 81 4.71 11.33 0.44
CA ALA A 81 3.73 12.22 1.04
C ALA A 81 3.96 13.65 0.54
N MET A 82 2.87 14.34 0.28
CA MET A 82 2.84 15.71 -0.20
C MET A 82 2.16 16.60 0.84
N GLY A 83 2.71 17.80 1.04
CA GLY A 83 2.15 18.83 1.91
C GLY A 83 1.02 19.60 1.21
N LEU A 84 0.58 20.70 1.83
CA LEU A 84 -0.43 21.58 1.23
C LEU A 84 0.02 22.17 -0.12
N ASP A 85 1.32 22.46 -0.22
CA ASP A 85 1.99 22.90 -1.44
C ASP A 85 3.40 22.30 -1.53
N SER A 86 4.13 22.59 -2.61
CA SER A 86 5.49 22.06 -2.83
C SER A 86 6.54 22.60 -1.85
N ALA A 87 6.27 23.71 -1.15
CA ALA A 87 7.16 24.31 -0.17
C ALA A 87 6.90 23.79 1.25
N ASP A 88 5.73 23.21 1.52
CA ASP A 88 5.33 22.65 2.81
C ASP A 88 5.95 21.27 3.08
N THR A 89 7.29 21.23 3.12
CA THR A 89 8.04 20.02 3.43
C THR A 89 7.73 19.50 4.84
N ARG A 90 7.40 20.39 5.80
CA ARG A 90 7.05 19.97 7.17
C ARG A 90 5.69 19.28 7.23
N GLY A 91 4.68 19.80 6.52
CA GLY A 91 3.40 19.14 6.38
C GLY A 91 3.54 17.78 5.70
N ALA A 92 4.33 17.70 4.62
CA ALA A 92 4.63 16.44 3.94
C ALA A 92 5.25 15.39 4.89
N GLN A 93 6.23 15.77 5.71
CA GLN A 93 6.85 14.87 6.69
C GLN A 93 5.88 14.44 7.79
N ARG A 94 4.97 15.32 8.20
CA ARG A 94 3.92 14.97 9.17
C ARG A 94 2.96 13.93 8.60
N VAL A 95 2.45 14.17 7.39
CA VAL A 95 1.58 13.23 6.68
C VAL A 95 2.26 11.88 6.50
N LEU A 96 3.56 11.88 6.16
CA LEU A 96 4.34 10.65 6.07
C LEU A 96 4.42 9.91 7.41
N GLY A 97 4.68 10.63 8.51
CA GLY A 97 4.70 10.07 9.86
C GLY A 97 3.36 9.43 10.24
N ASP A 98 2.25 10.10 9.94
CA ASP A 98 0.91 9.60 10.21
C ASP A 98 0.59 8.34 9.38
N ALA A 99 1.02 8.30 8.11
CA ALA A 99 0.90 7.11 7.26
C ALA A 99 1.72 5.92 7.82
N MET A 100 2.94 6.19 8.32
CA MET A 100 3.80 5.16 8.91
C MET A 100 3.19 4.57 10.18
N VAL A 101 2.60 5.41 11.05
CA VAL A 101 1.92 4.94 12.27
C VAL A 101 0.71 4.10 11.90
N THR A 102 -0.11 4.58 10.95
CA THR A 102 -1.31 3.86 10.48
C THR A 102 -0.97 2.46 9.94
N LEU A 103 0.13 2.33 9.18
CA LEU A 103 0.59 1.05 8.64
C LEU A 103 1.30 0.17 9.67
N HIS A 104 1.77 0.75 10.78
CA HIS A 104 2.39 -0.02 11.85
C HIS A 104 1.35 -0.66 12.77
N ASP A 105 0.24 0.03 13.01
CA ASP A 105 -0.81 -0.41 13.92
C ASP A 105 -1.73 -1.49 13.33
N HIS A 106 -1.62 -1.79 12.03
CA HIS A 106 -2.54 -2.64 11.26
C HIS A 106 -1.80 -3.59 10.31
#